data_AF-G4Z4C5-F1
#
_entry.id   AF-G4Z4C5-F1
#
_cell.length_a   1.000
_cell.length_b   1.000
_cell.length_c   1.000
_cell.angle_alpha   90.00
_cell.angle_beta   90.00
_cell.angle_gamma   90.00
#
_symmetry.space_group_name_H-M   'P 1'
#
loop_
_entity.id
_entity.type
_entity.pdbx_description
1 polymer ?
#
loop_
_entity_poly.entity_id
_entity_poly.type
_entity_poly.pdbx_seq_one_letter_code
_entity_poly.pdbx_strand_id
1 'polypeptide(L)'
;VMDVAACHGHLDVLHFLHDVERARQNLNCTTAAMDSAAANGHLSVVMWLHGNRSEGCTSAAMDRAAANGHLQVVQWLDENRWEGCTTAAMDDAAAEGHLEVVQWLYANRPEGCT
;
A
#
# COMPACT_ATOMS: atom_id res chain seq x y z
N VAL A 1 15.74 5.21 4.38
CA VAL A 1 15.23 6.60 4.23
C VAL A 1 14.01 6.61 3.33
N MET A 2 14.02 5.92 2.17
CA MET A 2 12.83 5.82 1.32
C MET A 2 11.64 5.15 2.01
N ASP A 3 11.84 4.04 2.72
CA ASP A 3 10.75 3.40 3.48
C ASP A 3 10.10 4.36 4.49
N VAL A 4 10.92 5.18 5.16
CA VAL A 4 10.44 6.16 6.16
C VAL A 4 9.69 7.31 5.48
N ALA A 5 10.24 7.86 4.38
CA ALA A 5 9.57 8.92 3.62
C ALA A 5 8.23 8.43 3.04
N ALA A 6 8.19 7.20 2.55
CA ALA A 6 6.99 6.57 2.03
C ALA A 6 5.92 6.37 3.13
N CYS A 7 6.34 5.88 4.30
CA CYS A 7 5.48 5.69 5.47
C CYS A 7 4.78 6.98 5.90
N HIS A 8 5.44 8.14 5.78
CA HIS A 8 4.89 9.45 6.16
C HIS A 8 4.28 10.25 4.98
N GLY A 9 4.19 9.66 3.80
CA GLY A 9 3.55 10.31 2.65
C GLY A 9 4.37 11.44 2.02
N HIS A 10 5.67 11.52 2.31
CA HIS A 10 6.55 12.60 1.85
C HIS A 10 7.03 12.35 0.41
N LEU A 11 6.12 12.54 -0.54
CA LEU A 11 6.38 12.31 -1.96
C LEU A 11 7.48 13.23 -2.52
N ASP A 12 7.57 14.46 -2.03
CA ASP A 12 8.63 15.41 -2.35
C ASP A 12 10.01 14.90 -1.95
N VAL A 13 10.13 14.30 -0.78
CA VAL A 13 11.36 13.65 -0.31
C VAL A 13 11.67 12.42 -1.16
N LEU A 14 10.67 11.64 -1.55
CA LEU A 14 10.87 10.50 -2.46
C LEU A 14 11.38 10.94 -3.83
N HIS A 15 10.83 12.00 -4.42
CA HIS A 15 11.34 12.60 -5.64
C HIS A 15 12.79 13.07 -5.48
N PHE A 16 13.08 13.83 -4.42
CA PHE A 16 14.44 14.30 -4.15
C PHE A 16 15.44 13.15 -4.00
N LEU A 17 15.10 12.11 -3.22
CA LEU A 17 15.96 10.96 -3.02
C LEU A 17 16.15 10.17 -4.32
N HIS A 18 15.10 9.99 -5.12
CA HIS A 18 15.19 9.31 -6.41
C HIS A 18 16.10 10.04 -7.39
N ASP A 19 15.95 11.36 -7.50
CA ASP A 19 16.73 12.20 -8.42
C ASP A 19 18.21 12.28 -8.00
N VAL A 20 18.48 12.41 -6.71
CA VAL A 20 19.86 12.52 -6.17
C VAL A 20 20.58 11.17 -6.18
N GLU A 21 19.89 10.07 -5.90
CA GLU A 21 20.54 8.78 -5.67
C GLU A 21 20.58 7.85 -6.88
N ARG A 22 20.02 8.27 -8.02
CA ARG A 22 20.24 7.61 -9.33
C ARG A 22 21.73 7.48 -9.68
N ALA A 23 22.60 8.30 -9.07
CA ALA A 23 24.05 8.27 -9.21
C ALA A 23 24.80 7.45 -8.13
N ARG A 24 24.14 7.01 -7.04
CA ARG A 24 24.82 6.49 -5.83
C ARG A 24 24.51 5.02 -5.47
N GLN A 25 23.61 4.37 -6.22
CA GLN A 25 23.27 2.93 -6.13
C GLN A 25 23.00 2.37 -4.72
N ASN A 26 22.60 3.17 -3.74
CA ASN A 26 22.42 2.68 -2.36
C ASN A 26 21.13 3.18 -1.69
N LEU A 27 20.04 3.04 -2.42
CA LEU A 27 18.69 3.33 -1.95
C LEU A 27 18.14 2.11 -1.22
N ASN A 28 18.17 2.13 0.13
CA ASN A 28 17.43 1.18 0.96
C ASN A 28 15.93 1.47 0.83
N CYS A 29 15.33 0.91 -0.22
CA CYS A 29 13.90 0.78 -0.42
C CYS A 29 13.56 -0.71 -0.34
N THR A 30 12.50 -1.05 0.39
CA THR A 30 12.02 -2.42 0.49
C THR A 30 10.52 -2.47 0.22
N THR A 31 9.92 -3.65 0.24
CA THR A 31 8.46 -3.80 0.19
C THR A 31 7.77 -3.03 1.32
N ALA A 32 8.47 -2.77 2.44
CA ALA A 32 7.95 -1.97 3.55
C ALA A 32 7.59 -0.55 3.12
N ALA A 33 8.23 0.04 2.10
CA ALA A 33 7.86 1.36 1.59
C ALA A 33 6.40 1.38 1.10
N MET A 34 6.03 0.43 0.24
CA MET A 34 4.69 0.38 -0.33
C MET A 34 3.68 -0.15 0.68
N ASP A 35 4.05 -1.15 1.49
CA ASP A 35 3.19 -1.68 2.56
C ASP A 35 2.83 -0.59 3.57
N SER A 36 3.81 0.22 4.03
CA SER A 36 3.56 1.31 4.97
C SER A 36 2.84 2.49 4.33
N ALA A 37 3.15 2.85 3.08
CA ALA A 37 2.41 3.90 2.38
C ALA A 37 0.94 3.52 2.20
N ALA A 38 0.66 2.26 1.85
CA ALA A 38 -0.70 1.75 1.71
C ALA A 38 -1.44 1.72 3.05
N ALA A 39 -0.79 1.20 4.10
CA ALA A 39 -1.34 1.17 5.45
C ALA A 39 -1.74 2.55 5.99
N ASN A 40 -1.04 3.61 5.60
CA ASN A 40 -1.31 5.00 6.01
C ASN A 40 -2.14 5.80 4.97
N GLY A 41 -2.65 5.15 3.92
CA GLY A 41 -3.56 5.79 2.97
C GLY A 41 -2.89 6.72 1.96
N HIS A 42 -1.56 6.66 1.83
CA HIS A 42 -0.78 7.55 0.96
C HIS A 42 -0.79 7.08 -0.50
N LEU A 43 -1.96 7.14 -1.15
CA LEU A 43 -2.15 6.65 -2.52
C LEU A 43 -1.15 7.23 -3.53
N SER A 44 -0.84 8.52 -3.46
CA SER A 44 0.12 9.18 -4.35
C SER A 44 1.53 8.57 -4.23
N VAL A 45 1.94 8.21 -3.01
CA VAL A 45 3.19 7.51 -2.74
C VAL A 45 3.13 6.08 -3.27
N VAL A 46 2.03 5.35 -3.06
CA VAL A 46 1.85 3.99 -3.59
C VAL A 46 2.00 3.97 -5.12
N MET A 47 1.31 4.88 -5.82
CA MET A 47 1.41 5.04 -7.28
C MET A 47 2.84 5.36 -7.71
N TRP A 48 3.51 6.29 -7.01
CA TRP A 48 4.88 6.66 -7.33
C TRP A 48 5.85 5.50 -7.13
N LEU A 49 5.75 4.78 -6.00
CA LEU A 49 6.58 3.62 -5.72
C LEU A 49 6.37 2.55 -6.79
N HIS A 50 5.13 2.28 -7.19
CA HIS A 50 4.84 1.30 -8.25
C HIS A 50 5.48 1.68 -9.59
N GLY A 51 5.43 2.95 -9.99
CA GLY A 51 5.98 3.40 -11.27
C GLY A 51 7.51 3.53 -11.29
N ASN A 52 8.16 3.71 -10.13
CA ASN A 52 9.58 4.08 -10.05
C ASN A 52 10.45 3.06 -9.32
N ARG A 53 9.85 2.07 -8.66
CA ARG A 53 10.53 1.03 -7.85
C ARG A 53 10.09 -0.36 -8.29
N SER A 54 10.96 -1.35 -8.07
CA SER A 54 10.75 -2.75 -8.49
C SER A 54 10.51 -3.70 -7.32
N GLU A 55 10.70 -3.23 -6.09
CA GLU A 55 10.55 -4.03 -4.87
C GLU A 55 9.11 -4.52 -4.66
N GLY A 56 8.12 -3.74 -5.12
CA GLY A 56 6.70 -4.08 -4.99
C GLY A 56 6.17 -3.93 -3.57
N CYS A 57 5.17 -4.74 -3.24
CA CYS A 57 4.56 -4.81 -1.92
C CYS A 57 4.37 -6.27 -1.49
N THR A 58 3.77 -6.48 -0.33
CA THR A 58 3.24 -7.77 0.10
C THR A 58 1.72 -7.68 0.27
N SER A 59 1.06 -8.79 0.63
CA SER A 59 -0.37 -8.76 0.98
C SER A 59 -0.68 -7.79 2.14
N ALA A 60 0.33 -7.47 2.97
CA ALA A 60 0.19 -6.53 4.07
C ALA A 60 -0.19 -5.11 3.60
N ALA A 61 0.12 -4.73 2.35
CA ALA A 61 -0.32 -3.46 1.80
C ALA A 61 -1.86 -3.37 1.72
N MET A 62 -2.51 -4.39 1.15
CA MET A 62 -3.96 -4.40 1.00
C MET A 62 -4.64 -4.70 2.34
N ASP A 63 -4.13 -5.66 3.12
CA ASP A 63 -4.67 -6.01 4.44
C ASP A 63 -4.73 -4.78 5.37
N ARG A 64 -3.64 -4.03 5.47
CA ARG A 64 -3.57 -2.85 6.35
C ARG A 64 -4.29 -1.64 5.77
N ALA A 65 -4.29 -1.47 4.45
CA ALA A 65 -5.11 -0.42 3.83
C ALA A 65 -6.61 -0.67 4.11
N ALA A 66 -7.04 -1.93 4.07
CA ALA A 66 -8.41 -2.30 4.39
C ALA A 66 -8.72 -2.10 5.89
N ALA A 67 -7.85 -2.60 6.78
CA ALA A 67 -7.97 -2.43 8.23
C ALA A 67 -8.04 -0.97 8.68
N ASN A 68 -7.42 -0.04 7.95
CA ASN A 68 -7.45 1.40 8.23
C ASN A 68 -8.47 2.18 7.37
N GLY A 69 -9.32 1.50 6.60
CA GLY A 69 -10.43 2.12 5.89
C GLY A 69 -10.04 2.88 4.61
N HIS A 70 -8.85 2.63 4.06
CA HIS A 70 -8.31 3.31 2.89
C HIS A 70 -8.79 2.68 1.56
N LEU A 71 -10.10 2.76 1.31
CA LEU A 71 -10.74 2.11 0.14
C LEU A 71 -10.06 2.44 -1.20
N GLN A 72 -9.68 3.70 -1.43
CA GLN A 72 -9.02 4.10 -2.69
C GLN A 72 -7.67 3.40 -2.90
N VAL A 73 -6.94 3.12 -1.81
CA VAL A 73 -5.69 2.36 -1.87
C VAL A 73 -5.98 0.89 -2.14
N VAL A 74 -6.99 0.31 -1.49
CA VAL A 74 -7.41 -1.08 -1.71
C VAL A 74 -7.78 -1.32 -3.18
N GLN A 75 -8.63 -0.45 -3.75
CA GLN A 75 -9.03 -0.51 -5.15
C GLN A 75 -7.83 -0.41 -6.09
N TRP A 76 -6.95 0.56 -5.84
CA TRP A 76 -5.79 0.77 -6.69
C TRP A 76 -4.83 -0.43 -6.63
N LEU A 77 -4.60 -1.00 -5.44
CA LEU A 77 -3.77 -2.19 -5.27
C LEU A 77 -4.38 -3.39 -6.00
N ASP A 78 -5.69 -3.61 -5.93
CA ASP A 78 -6.35 -4.71 -6.63
C ASP A 78 -6.22 -4.61 -8.16
N GLU A 79 -6.33 -3.40 -8.70
CA GLU A 79 -6.24 -3.15 -10.15
C GLU A 79 -4.80 -3.26 -10.69
N ASN A 80 -3.79 -2.93 -9.88
CA ASN A 80 -2.41 -2.71 -10.34
C ASN A 80 -1.39 -3.70 -9.78
N ARG A 81 -1.75 -4.48 -8.75
CA ARG A 81 -0.88 -5.44 -8.05
C ARG A 81 -1.52 -6.82 -8.02
N TRP A 82 -0.69 -7.84 -7.89
CA TRP A 82 -1.11 -9.25 -7.96
C TRP A 82 -0.94 -9.98 -6.63
N GLU A 83 -0.32 -9.33 -5.64
CA GLU A 83 -0.08 -9.86 -4.30
C GLU A 83 -1.37 -10.16 -3.53
N GLY A 84 -2.46 -9.44 -3.83
CA GLY A 84 -3.78 -9.63 -3.22
C GLY A 84 -3.83 -9.26 -1.74
N CYS A 85 -4.81 -9.84 -1.04
CA CYS A 85 -5.01 -9.72 0.39
C CYS A 85 -5.17 -11.10 1.04
N THR A 86 -5.22 -11.13 2.36
CA THR A 86 -5.65 -12.28 3.16
C THR A 86 -7.04 -12.03 3.73
N THR A 87 -7.60 -12.99 4.49
CA THR A 87 -8.87 -12.81 5.20
C THR A 87 -8.83 -11.67 6.22
N ALA A 88 -7.62 -11.33 6.70
CA ALA A 88 -7.41 -10.21 7.63
C ALA A 88 -7.93 -8.88 7.06
N ALA A 89 -7.88 -8.67 5.74
CA ALA A 89 -8.41 -7.46 5.13
C ALA A 89 -9.90 -7.25 5.43
N MET A 90 -10.72 -8.30 5.34
CA MET A 90 -12.15 -8.20 5.62
C MET A 90 -12.44 -8.26 7.12
N ASP A 91 -11.74 -9.13 7.85
CA ASP A 91 -11.91 -9.30 9.30
C ASP A 91 -11.62 -7.99 10.04
N ASP A 92 -10.46 -7.37 9.76
CA ASP A 92 -10.03 -6.14 10.44
C ASP A 92 -10.85 -4.93 9.97
N ALA A 93 -11.18 -4.82 8.66
CA ALA A 93 -12.06 -3.77 8.18
C ALA A 93 -13.46 -3.84 8.83
N ALA A 94 -13.96 -5.05 9.10
CA ALA A 94 -15.21 -5.24 9.80
C ALA A 94 -15.09 -4.88 11.29
N ALA A 95 -14.00 -5.30 11.94
CA ALA A 95 -13.73 -5.00 13.36
C ALA A 95 -13.63 -3.49 13.62
N GLU A 96 -12.98 -2.74 12.70
CA GLU A 96 -12.80 -1.29 12.79
C GLU A 96 -13.99 -0.49 12.20
N GLY A 97 -15.03 -1.17 11.68
CA GLY A 97 -16.26 -0.54 11.21
C GLY A 97 -16.18 0.14 9.85
N HIS A 98 -15.20 -0.23 9.00
CA HIS A 98 -15.00 0.29 7.65
C HIS A 98 -15.95 -0.35 6.63
N LEU A 99 -17.25 -0.06 6.76
CA LEU A 99 -18.30 -0.70 5.96
C LEU A 99 -18.07 -0.64 4.45
N GLU A 100 -17.61 0.49 3.90
CA GLU A 100 -17.37 0.63 2.47
C GLU A 100 -16.27 -0.32 1.96
N VAL A 101 -15.22 -0.51 2.76
CA VAL A 101 -14.15 -1.47 2.46
C VAL A 101 -14.68 -2.89 2.50
N VAL A 102 -15.45 -3.25 3.53
CA VAL A 102 -16.04 -4.60 3.65
C VAL A 102 -16.95 -4.91 2.47
N GLN A 103 -17.83 -3.98 2.08
CA GLN A 103 -18.72 -4.14 0.93
C GLN A 103 -17.93 -4.34 -0.37
N TRP A 104 -16.87 -3.56 -0.54
CA TRP A 104 -16.03 -3.66 -1.72
C TRP A 104 -15.26 -4.99 -1.76
N LEU A 105 -14.62 -5.39 -0.65
CA LEU A 105 -13.93 -6.68 -0.54
C LEU A 105 -14.88 -7.84 -0.81
N TYR A 106 -16.08 -7.82 -0.24
CA TYR A 106 -17.09 -8.85 -0.46
C TYR A 106 -17.50 -8.99 -1.93
N ALA A 107 -17.59 -7.87 -2.65
CA ALA A 107 -18.00 -7.87 -4.06
C ALA A 107 -16.88 -8.24 -5.04
N ASN A 108 -15.61 -8.01 -4.68
CA ASN A 108 -14.49 -8.07 -5.64
C ASN A 108 -13.42 -9.10 -5.29
N ARG A 109 -13.39 -9.62 -4.05
CA ARG A 109 -12.32 -10.50 -3.56
C ARG A 109 -12.85 -11.86 -3.11
N PRO A 110 -12.21 -12.98 -3.50
CA PRO A 110 -12.65 -14.31 -3.10
C PRO A 110 -12.24 -14.73 -1.68
N GLU A 111 -11.31 -14.02 -1.03
CA GLU A 111 -10.75 -14.43 0.27
C GLU A 111 -11.79 -14.47 1.39
N GLY A 112 -12.73 -13.51 1.41
CA GLY A 112 -13.77 -13.44 2.44
C GLY A 112 -13.25 -13.11 3.85
N CYS A 113 -13.98 -13.57 4.87
CA CYS A 113 -13.71 -13.38 6.29
C CYS A 113 -13.59 -14.75 7.01
N THR A 114 -13.04 -14.78 8.23
CA THR A 114 -12.92 -15.99 9.06
C THR A 114 -13.89 -16.09 10.23
#